data_AF-A0A2E0Y7A6-F1
#
_entry.id   AF-A0A2E0Y7A6-F1
#
_cell.length_a   1.000
_cell.length_b   1.000
_cell.length_c   1.000
_cell.angle_alpha   90.00
_cell.angle_beta   90.00
_cell.angle_gamma   90.00
#
_symmetry.space_group_name_H-M   'P 1'
#
loop_
_entity.id
_entity.type
_entity.pdbx_description
1 polymer ?
#
loop_
_entity_poly.entity_id
_entity_poly.type
_entity_poly.pdbx_seq_one_letter_code
_entity_poly.pdbx_strand_id
1 'polypeptide(L)' 'MKVAITTTAREVMDLGAWSAFCTAAGVNEWALNEGLLEEDTELVLLVDQESAPEALEVAEALVASLRERRV' A
#
# COMPACT_ATOMS: atom_id res chain seq x y z
N MET A 1 1.70 -3.50 17.65
CA MET A 1 1.72 -2.04 17.33
C MET A 1 1.05 -1.85 15.98
N LYS A 2 0.17 -0.87 15.82
CA LYS A 2 -0.54 -0.63 14.56
C LYS A 2 0.10 0.53 13.80
N VAL A 3 0.48 0.30 12.55
CA VAL A 3 1.03 1.31 11.64
C VAL A 3 -0.02 1.61 10.58
N ALA A 4 -0.30 2.89 10.34
CA ALA A 4 -1.17 3.34 9.26
C ALA A 4 -0.30 4.00 8.19
N ILE A 5 -0.45 3.56 6.95
CA ILE A 5 0.24 4.14 5.79
C ILE A 5 -0.82 4.71 4.87
N THR A 6 -0.76 6.02 4.63
CA THR A 6 -1.59 6.71 3.65
C THR A 6 -0.79 6.90 2.36
N THR A 7 -1.34 6.44 1.24
CA THR A 7 -0.73 6.48 -0.09
C THR A 7 -1.83 6.52 -1.15
N THR A 8 -1.51 6.83 -2.39
CA THR A 8 -2.44 6.67 -3.54
C THR A 8 -2.16 5.39 -4.29
N ALA A 9 -3.13 4.89 -5.07
CA ALA A 9 -2.91 3.70 -5.90
C ALA A 9 -1.81 3.95 -6.94
N ARG A 10 -1.75 5.17 -7.50
CA ARG A 10 -0.67 5.61 -8.39
C ARG A 10 0.71 5.46 -7.73
N GLU A 11 0.88 6.01 -6.53
CA GLU A 11 2.16 5.90 -5.81
C GLU A 11 2.57 4.45 -5.55
N VAL A 12 1.62 3.58 -5.22
CA VAL A 12 1.90 2.15 -5.01
C VAL A 12 2.29 1.45 -6.32
N MET A 13 1.60 1.76 -7.43
CA MET A 13 1.93 1.22 -8.75
C MET A 13 3.28 1.69 -9.25
N ASP A 14 3.61 2.97 -9.06
CA ASP A 14 4.91 3.55 -9.42
C ASP A 14 6.08 2.89 -8.65
N LEU A 15 5.80 2.33 -7.47
CA LEU A 15 6.74 1.55 -6.67
C LEU A 15 6.82 0.08 -7.08
N GLY A 16 5.99 -0.37 -8.02
CA GLY A 16 5.87 -1.79 -8.39
C GLY A 16 5.29 -2.66 -7.28
N ALA A 17 4.64 -2.06 -6.27
CA ALA A 17 4.20 -2.73 -5.05
C ALA A 17 2.69 -3.08 -5.05
N TRP A 18 1.99 -2.84 -6.17
CA TRP A 18 0.53 -2.95 -6.25
C TRP A 18 -0.03 -4.30 -5.79
N SER A 19 0.56 -5.40 -6.28
CA SER A 19 0.11 -6.76 -5.95
C SER A 19 0.25 -7.07 -4.45
N ALA A 20 1.40 -6.70 -3.88
CA ALA A 20 1.68 -6.90 -2.46
C ALA A 20 0.79 -6.03 -1.58
N PHE A 21 0.56 -4.78 -1.98
CA PHE A 21 -0.36 -3.87 -1.33
C PHE A 21 -1.79 -4.43 -1.33
N CYS A 22 -2.29 -4.89 -2.48
CA CYS A 22 -3.64 -5.45 -2.61
C CYS A 22 -3.83 -6.66 -1.70
N THR A 23 -2.83 -7.54 -1.66
CA THR A 23 -2.82 -8.70 -0.76
C THR A 23 -2.89 -8.27 0.71
N ALA A 24 -2.09 -7.29 1.12
CA ALA A 24 -2.06 -6.80 2.51
C ALA A 24 -3.32 -6.01 2.90
N ALA A 25 -3.87 -5.21 1.97
CA ALA A 25 -5.04 -4.38 2.18
C ALA A 25 -6.37 -5.13 2.02
N GLY A 26 -6.35 -6.36 1.48
CA GLY A 26 -7.56 -7.09 1.09
C GLY A 26 -8.31 -6.41 -0.07
N VAL A 27 -7.58 -5.69 -0.92
CA VAL A 27 -8.12 -5.01 -2.10
C VAL A 27 -8.01 -5.95 -3.30
N ASN A 28 -9.01 -5.92 -4.20
CA ASN A 28 -8.91 -6.65 -5.46
C ASN A 28 -7.87 -5.96 -6.37
N GLU A 29 -6.89 -6.72 -6.84
CA GLU A 29 -5.81 -6.24 -7.72
C GLU A 29 -6.33 -5.61 -9.02
N TRP A 30 -7.52 -6.00 -9.49
CA TRP A 30 -8.17 -5.49 -10.70
C TRP A 30 -9.06 -4.26 -10.45
N ALA A 31 -9.17 -3.76 -9.21
CA ALA A 31 -10.10 -2.68 -8.86
C ALA A 31 -9.89 -1.41 -9.71
N LEU A 32 -8.65 -1.07 -10.06
CA LEU A 32 -8.36 0.06 -10.96
C LEU A 32 -8.84 -0.21 -12.39
N ASN A 33 -8.54 -1.40 -12.93
CA ASN A 33 -8.94 -1.79 -14.29
C ASN A 33 -10.46 -1.87 -14.45
N GLU A 34 -11.18 -2.26 -13.40
CA GLU A 34 -12.63 -2.35 -13.39
C GLU A 34 -13.31 -0.99 -13.12
N GLY A 35 -12.53 0.08 -12.88
CA GLY A 35 -13.05 1.41 -12.55
C GLY A 35 -13.72 1.47 -11.17
N LEU A 36 -13.41 0.52 -10.28
CA LEU A 36 -13.90 0.46 -8.89
C LEU A 36 -13.04 1.28 -7.94
N LEU A 37 -11.87 1.71 -8.40
CA LEU A 37 -10.92 2.55 -7.67
C LEU A 37 -10.31 3.56 -8.65
N GLU A 38 -10.12 4.80 -8.21
CA GLU A 38 -9.36 5.81 -8.98
C GLU A 38 -7.91 5.85 -8.51
N GLU A 39 -6.97 6.08 -9.43
CA GLU A 39 -5.53 6.06 -9.13
C GLU A 39 -5.11 7.05 -8.04
N ASP A 40 -5.78 8.19 -7.99
CA ASP A 40 -5.50 9.29 -7.06
C ASP A 40 -6.31 9.19 -5.74
N THR A 41 -7.07 8.10 -5.56
CA THR A 41 -7.78 7.84 -4.30
C THR A 41 -6.79 7.59 -3.17
N GLU A 42 -6.94 8.27 -2.04
CA GLU A 42 -6.18 7.95 -0.83
C GLU A 42 -6.57 6.57 -0.30
N LEU A 43 -5.57 5.71 -0.18
CA LEU A 43 -5.62 4.37 0.37
C LEU A 43 -4.92 4.37 1.73
N VAL A 44 -5.52 3.67 2.68
CA VAL A 44 -4.95 3.50 4.02
C VAL A 44 -4.69 2.01 4.26
N LEU A 45 -3.41 1.65 4.35
CA LEU A 45 -3.01 0.31 4.79
C LEU A 45 -2.82 0.33 6.31
N LEU A 46 -3.63 -0.47 7.02
CA LEU A 46 -3.52 -0.68 8.46
C LEU A 46 -2.75 -1.98 8.69
N VAL A 47 -1.50 -1.87 9.12
CA VAL A 47 -0.67 -3.02 9.46
C VAL A 47 -0.69 -3.24 10.96
N ASP A 48 -1.11 -4.43 11.36
CA ASP A 48 -0.97 -4.90 12.73
C ASP A 48 0.25 -5.84 12.82
N GLN A 49 1.33 -5.32 13.43
CA GLN A 49 2.61 -6.04 13.55
C GLN A 49 2.48 -7.43 14.19
N GLU A 50 1.45 -7.67 15.01
CA GLU A 50 1.31 -8.94 15.71
C GLU A 50 0.67 -10.05 14.86
N SER A 51 -0.06 -9.70 13.79
CA SER A 51 -0.82 -10.66 12.99
C SER A 51 -0.25 -10.90 11.60
N ALA A 52 0.59 -10.01 11.08
CA ALA A 52 1.16 -10.13 9.74
C ALA A 52 2.58 -9.54 9.65
N PRO A 53 3.63 -10.24 10.14
CA PRO A 53 5.00 -9.75 10.10
C PRO A 53 5.54 -9.55 8.67
N GLU A 54 5.06 -10.32 7.69
CA GLU A 54 5.42 -10.16 6.27
C GLU A 54 4.79 -8.89 5.66
N ALA A 55 3.56 -8.55 6.07
CA ALA A 55 2.90 -7.31 5.65
C ALA A 55 3.60 -6.08 6.23
N LEU A 56 4.26 -6.22 7.38
CA LEU A 56 5.09 -5.17 7.97
C LEU A 56 6.32 -4.87 7.12
N GLU A 57 7.01 -5.90 6.61
CA GLU A 57 8.22 -5.70 5.80
C GLU A 57 7.91 -4.95 4.50
N VAL A 58 6.81 -5.32 3.83
CA VAL A 58 6.31 -4.63 2.64
C VAL A 58 5.91 -3.19 2.98
N ALA A 59 5.20 -2.99 4.09
CA ALA A 59 4.77 -1.68 4.56
C ALA A 59 5.95 -0.77 4.93
N GLU A 60 6.98 -1.29 5.61
CA GLU A 60 8.19 -0.56 5.96
C GLU A 60 9.00 -0.19 4.72
N ALA A 61 9.14 -1.10 3.74
CA ALA A 61 9.79 -0.82 2.47
C ALA A 61 9.03 0.26 1.66
N LEU A 62 7.69 0.20 1.67
CA LEU A 62 6.84 1.19 1.02
C LEU A 62 7.01 2.57 1.69
N VAL A 63 6.97 2.62 3.02
CA VAL A 63 7.16 3.87 3.79
C VAL A 63 8.55 4.46 3.60
N ALA A 64 9.60 3.64 3.62
CA ALA A 64 10.96 4.09 3.38
C ALA A 64 11.09 4.72 1.97
N SER A 65 10.59 4.02 0.95
CA SER A 65 10.61 4.49 -0.44
C SER A 65 9.82 5.80 -0.63
N LEU A 66 8.66 5.93 0.03
CA LEU A 66 7.85 7.16 0.00
C LEU A 66 8.53 8.33 0.73
N ARG A 67 9.26 8.06 1.83
CA ARG A 67 9.98 9.10 2.59
C ARG A 67 11.19 9.64 1.84
N GLU A 68 11.96 8.78 1.18
CA GLU A 68 13.15 9.19 0.41
C GLU A 68 12.82 10.07 -0.81
N ARG A 69 11.62 9.90 -1.40
CA ARG A 69 11.15 10.71 -2.55
C ARG A 69 10.52 12.05 -2.17
N ARG A 70 10.22 12.28 -0.89
CA ARG A 70 9.67 13.56 -0.37
C ARG A 70 10.76 14.55 0.08
N VAL A 71 12.05 14.26 -0.14
CA VAL A 71 13.20 15.12 0.19
C VAL A 71 13.75 15.80 -1.07
#